data_AF-A0A538CU75-F1
#
_entry.id   AF-A0A538CU75-F1
#
_cell.length_a   1.000
_cell.length_b   1.000
_cell.length_c   1.000
_cell.angle_alpha   90.00
_cell.angle_beta   90.00
_cell.angle_gamma   90.00
#
_symmetry.space_group_name_H-M   'P 1'
#
loop_
_entity.id
_entity.type
_entity.pdbx_description
1 polymer ?
#
loop_
_entity_poly.entity_id
_entity_poly.type
_entity_poly.pdbx_seq_one_letter_code
_entity_poly.pdbx_strand_id
1 'polypeptide(L)'
;PCLVDRNGCQPTRVGALPPQLAALIQTNVNVQALTVEAALTGRREHVYHAAMLDPHTAAELDLDQIWALVDDLLEAHAGWVPALG
;
A
#
# COMPACT_ATOMS: atom_id res chain seq x y z
N PRO A 1 -8.44 -19.38 3.53
CA PRO A 1 -8.99 -20.51 2.74
C PRO A 1 -10.21 -20.06 1.92
N CYS A 2 -10.42 -20.68 0.75
CA CYS A 2 -11.58 -20.43 -0.09
C CYS A 2 -12.05 -21.73 -0.76
N LEU A 3 -13.35 -21.82 -1.03
CA LEU A 3 -13.92 -22.78 -1.97
C LEU A 3 -13.85 -22.18 -3.38
N VAL A 4 -13.39 -22.96 -4.35
CA VAL A 4 -13.34 -22.57 -5.76
C VAL A 4 -14.25 -23.50 -6.55
N ASP A 5 -15.29 -22.95 -7.17
CA ASP A 5 -16.22 -23.68 -8.03
C ASP A 5 -16.63 -22.84 -9.26
N ARG A 6 -17.66 -23.28 -9.99
CA ARG A 6 -18.20 -22.57 -11.17
C ARG A 6 -18.71 -21.14 -10.89
N ASN A 7 -18.93 -20.79 -9.63
CA ASN A 7 -19.38 -19.47 -9.19
C ASN A 7 -18.21 -18.60 -8.68
N GLY A 8 -16.96 -19.08 -8.77
CA GLY A 8 -15.76 -18.33 -8.43
C GLY A 8 -15.17 -18.67 -7.05
N CYS A 9 -14.44 -17.71 -6.48
CA CYS A 9 -13.76 -17.86 -5.20
C CYS A 9 -14.65 -17.42 -4.03
N GLN A 10 -14.91 -18.31 -3.10
CA GLN A 10 -15.78 -18.08 -1.95
C GLN A 10 -14.95 -18.15 -0.66
N PRO A 11 -14.71 -17.02 0.03
CA PRO A 11 -13.87 -17.01 1.23
C PRO A 11 -14.54 -17.76 2.39
N THR A 12 -13.76 -18.56 3.12
CA THR A 12 -14.21 -19.23 4.33
C THR A 12 -13.82 -18.43 5.57
N ARG A 13 -14.67 -18.41 6.60
CA ARG A 13 -14.40 -17.71 7.87
C ARG A 13 -13.18 -18.29 8.58
N VAL A 14 -12.20 -17.43 8.90
CA VAL A 14 -11.02 -17.80 9.72
C VAL A 14 -11.25 -17.50 11.21
N GLY A 15 -11.94 -16.40 11.52
CA GLY A 15 -12.13 -15.92 12.89
C GLY A 15 -11.27 -14.67 13.19
N ALA A 16 -11.17 -14.29 14.45
CA ALA A 16 -10.31 -13.18 14.86
C ALA A 16 -8.84 -13.62 14.84
N LEU A 17 -7.97 -12.80 14.26
CA LEU A 17 -6.53 -13.03 14.33
C LEU A 17 -6.01 -12.67 15.73
N PRO A 18 -4.96 -13.36 16.22
CA PRO A 18 -4.21 -12.91 17.39
C PRO A 18 -3.77 -11.45 17.22
N PRO A 19 -3.88 -10.59 18.24
CA PRO A 19 -3.69 -9.14 18.11
C PRO A 19 -2.34 -8.73 17.50
N GLN A 20 -1.26 -9.43 17.85
CA GLN A 20 0.08 -9.17 17.31
C GLN A 20 0.20 -9.46 15.80
N LEU A 21 -0.52 -10.47 15.29
CA LEU A 21 -0.54 -10.79 13.87
C LEU A 21 -1.41 -9.78 13.11
N ALA A 22 -2.55 -9.41 13.69
CA ALA A 22 -3.39 -8.36 13.14
C ALA A 22 -2.62 -7.04 13.00
N ALA A 23 -1.87 -6.65 14.05
CA ALA A 23 -1.05 -5.45 14.03
C ALA A 23 0.02 -5.49 12.92
N LEU A 24 0.75 -6.61 12.79
CA LEU A 24 1.76 -6.78 11.73
C LEU A 24 1.17 -6.72 10.33
N ILE A 25 0.00 -7.33 10.12
CA ILE A 25 -0.69 -7.26 8.82
C ILE A 25 -1.15 -5.84 8.54
N GLN A 26 -1.66 -5.14 9.56
CA GLN A 26 -2.17 -3.78 9.40
C GLN A 26 -1.08 -2.79 8.96
N THR A 27 0.16 -2.93 9.44
CA THR A 27 1.26 -2.06 8.98
C THR A 27 1.51 -2.18 7.48
N ASN A 28 1.31 -3.37 6.90
CA ASN A 28 1.48 -3.61 5.47
C ASN A 28 0.23 -3.23 4.65
N VAL A 29 -0.97 -3.55 5.17
CA VAL A 29 -2.25 -3.23 4.50
C VAL A 29 -2.47 -1.72 4.41
N ASN A 30 -2.00 -0.95 5.40
CA ASN A 30 -2.11 0.51 5.38
C ASN A 30 -1.39 1.14 4.18
N VAL A 31 -0.20 0.63 3.83
CA VAL A 31 0.56 1.06 2.64
C VAL A 31 -0.29 0.88 1.40
N GLN A 32 -0.83 -0.33 1.21
CA GLN A 32 -1.64 -0.69 0.05
C GLN A 32 -2.93 0.15 -0.05
N ALA A 33 -3.59 0.37 1.09
CA ALA A 33 -4.80 1.19 1.14
C ALA A 33 -4.53 2.64 0.70
N LEU A 34 -3.42 3.24 1.16
CA LEU A 34 -3.01 4.58 0.73
C LEU A 34 -2.61 4.62 -0.74
N THR A 35 -1.89 3.62 -1.25
CA THR A 35 -1.56 3.52 -2.68
C THR A 35 -2.83 3.45 -3.55
N VAL A 36 -3.83 2.67 -3.14
CA VAL A 36 -5.12 2.60 -3.83
C VAL A 36 -5.86 3.93 -3.75
N GLU A 37 -5.89 4.57 -2.59
CA GLU A 37 -6.52 5.88 -2.42
C GLU A 37 -5.84 6.95 -3.29
N ALA A 38 -4.50 6.92 -3.41
CA ALA A 38 -3.75 7.77 -4.32
C ALA A 38 -4.19 7.55 -5.78
N ALA A 39 -4.29 6.30 -6.21
CA ALA A 39 -4.70 5.95 -7.57
C ALA A 39 -6.15 6.35 -7.88
N LEU A 40 -7.06 6.23 -6.91
CA LEU A 40 -8.48 6.58 -7.08
C LEU A 40 -8.71 8.10 -7.04
N THR A 41 -7.99 8.82 -6.18
CA THR A 41 -8.21 10.26 -5.98
C THR A 41 -7.26 11.15 -6.75
N GLY A 42 -6.20 10.58 -7.33
CA GLY A 42 -5.13 11.33 -7.98
C GLY A 42 -4.31 12.17 -7.00
N ARG A 43 -4.42 11.97 -5.68
CA ARG A 43 -3.70 12.79 -4.69
C ARG A 43 -2.31 12.23 -4.45
N ARG A 44 -1.27 12.97 -4.86
CA ARG A 44 0.13 12.57 -4.70
C ARG A 44 0.55 12.39 -3.24
N GLU A 45 -0.03 13.17 -2.32
CA GLU A 45 0.19 13.07 -0.87
C GLU A 45 0.09 11.64 -0.33
N HIS A 46 -0.88 10.88 -0.83
CA HIS A 46 -1.10 9.50 -0.38
C HIS A 46 0.02 8.55 -0.80
N VAL A 47 0.73 8.82 -1.90
CA VAL A 47 1.89 8.02 -2.30
C VAL A 47 3.04 8.25 -1.33
N TYR A 48 3.29 9.50 -0.93
CA TYR A 48 4.31 9.79 0.07
C TYR A 48 3.97 9.12 1.41
N HIS A 49 2.73 9.26 1.89
CA HIS A 49 2.31 8.62 3.14
C HIS A 49 2.40 7.10 3.07
N ALA A 50 2.08 6.49 1.92
CA ALA A 50 2.24 5.04 1.73
C ALA A 50 3.71 4.63 1.89
N ALA A 51 4.63 5.33 1.22
CA ALA A 51 6.07 5.05 1.32
C ALA A 51 6.63 5.30 2.73
N MET A 52 6.16 6.34 3.42
CA MET A 52 6.53 6.63 4.81
C MET A 52 6.05 5.56 5.80
N LEU A 53 4.97 4.85 5.50
CA LEU A 53 4.43 3.78 6.34
C LEU A 53 4.91 2.38 5.93
N ASP A 54 5.64 2.27 4.81
CA ASP A 54 6.23 1.01 4.40
C ASP A 54 7.34 0.59 5.37
N PRO A 55 7.22 -0.57 6.06
CA PRO A 55 8.13 -0.93 7.14
C PRO A 55 9.59 -1.07 6.71
N HIS A 56 9.84 -1.43 5.44
CA HIS A 56 11.20 -1.54 4.94
C HIS A 56 11.75 -0.17 4.60
N THR A 57 10.99 0.63 3.85
CA THR A 57 11.39 1.99 3.44
C THR A 57 11.68 2.87 4.66
N ALA A 58 10.78 2.89 5.64
CA ALA A 58 10.91 3.69 6.86
C ALA A 58 12.02 3.20 7.82
N ALA A 59 12.52 1.98 7.65
CA ALA A 59 13.67 1.48 8.41
C ALA A 59 15.00 1.94 7.83
N GLU A 60 15.05 2.23 6.53
CA GLU A 60 16.28 2.54 5.80
C GLU A 60 16.45 4.03 5.50
N LEU A 61 15.35 4.78 5.38
CA LEU A 61 15.33 6.16 4.93
C LEU A 61 14.61 7.08 5.90
N ASP A 62 15.08 8.33 6.00
CA ASP A 62 14.34 9.41 6.66
C ASP A 62 13.24 10.00 5.76
N LEU A 63 12.40 10.88 6.32
CA LEU A 63 11.24 11.42 5.60
C LEU A 63 11.62 12.24 4.36
N ASP A 64 12.72 12.98 4.40
CA ASP A 64 13.17 13.81 3.28
C ASP A 64 13.70 12.92 2.14
N GLN A 65 14.44 11.87 2.49
CA GLN A 65 14.91 10.85 1.53
C GLN A 65 13.75 10.09 0.89
N ILE A 66 12.71 9.75 1.66
CA ILE A 66 11.50 9.09 1.12
C ILE A 66 10.79 10.02 0.13
N TRP A 67 10.70 11.30 0.44
CA TRP A 67 10.07 12.28 -0.44
C TRP A 67 10.80 12.36 -1.79
N ALA A 68 12.13 12.49 -1.76
CA ALA A 68 12.97 12.49 -2.96
C ALA A 68 12.86 11.18 -3.75
N LEU A 69 12.90 10.02 -3.07
CA LEU A 69 12.75 8.71 -3.71
C LEU A 69 11.41 8.59 -4.44
N VAL A 70 10.32 9.00 -3.80
CA VAL A 70 8.98 8.93 -4.42
C VAL A 70 8.91 9.86 -5.63
N ASP A 71 9.51 11.05 -5.57
CA ASP A 71 9.57 11.97 -6.72
C ASP A 71 10.31 11.35 -7.90
N ASP A 72 11.50 10.79 -7.66
CA ASP A 72 12.30 10.12 -8.68
C ASP A 72 11.53 8.94 -9.31
N LEU A 73 10.83 8.15 -8.48
CA LEU A 73 10.02 7.02 -8.96
C LEU A 73 8.83 7.49 -9.79
N LEU A 74 8.12 8.54 -9.38
CA LEU A 74 6.98 9.07 -10.13
C LEU A 74 7.41 9.66 -11.47
N GLU A 75 8.54 10.35 -11.52
CA GLU A 75 9.12 10.84 -12.77
C GLU A 75 9.52 9.67 -13.69
N ALA A 76 10.26 8.70 -13.17
CA ALA A 76 10.72 7.55 -13.94
C ALA A 76 9.57 6.68 -14.49
N HIS A 77 8.43 6.65 -13.80
CA HIS A 77 7.24 5.88 -14.21
C HIS A 77 6.13 6.76 -14.80
N ALA A 78 6.42 8.00 -15.19
CA ALA A 78 5.46 8.88 -15.83
C ALA A 78 4.83 8.21 -17.06
N GLY A 79 3.49 8.26 -17.15
CA GLY A 79 2.73 7.60 -18.22
C GLY A 79 2.41 6.12 -17.99
N TRP A 80 3.05 5.46 -17.01
CA TRP A 80 2.71 4.10 -16.58
C TRP A 80 1.80 4.10 -15.35
N VAL A 81 1.91 5.14 -14.52
CA VAL A 81 1.05 5.36 -13.35
C VAL A 81 -0.02 6.42 -13.65
N PRO A 82 -1.14 6.44 -12.91
CA PRO A 82 -2.14 7.51 -13.02
C PRO A 82 -1.51 8.89 -12.84
N ALA A 83 -2.07 9.90 -13.50
CA ALA A 83 -1.67 11.28 -13.24
C ALA A 83 -2.05 11.66 -11.80
N LEU A 84 -1.05 12.07 -11.02
CA LEU A 84 -1.23 12.54 -9.65
C LEU A 84 -1.06 14.06 -9.63
N GLY A 85 -2.00 14.74 -8.98
CA GLY A 85 -1.97 16.19 -8.75
C GLY A 85 -1.12 16.58 -7.55
#